data_AF-A0A2W4TA80-F1
#
_entry.id   AF-A0A2W4TA80-F1
#
_cell.length_a   1.000
_cell.length_b   1.000
_cell.length_c   1.000
_cell.angle_alpha   90.00
_cell.angle_beta   90.00
_cell.angle_gamma   90.00
#
_symmetry.space_group_name_H-M   'P 1'
#
loop_
_entity.id
_entity.type
_entity.pdbx_description
1 polymer ?
#
loop_
_entity_poly.entity_id
_entity_poly.type
_entity_poly.pdbx_seq_one_letter_code
_entity_poly.pdbx_strand_id
1 'polypeptide(L)'
;MNWTLVFLLAAGVAAAIWPDRFALPSASLRRKRLEAIEHGAAETCFEERRTLLAYQPTQRFLLLWRVIGTVVALTAATLLVIDRRHAAEENKAQVVAEEALSEARLAVAEARTGNAMARQDAEVAVSRAEDAVKEWKRVAD
;
A
#
# COMPACT_ATOMS: atom_id res chain seq x y z
N MET A 1 -9.67 2.27 1.38
CA MET A 1 -8.56 1.54 0.72
C MET A 1 -7.79 2.53 -0.14
N ASN A 2 -6.55 2.83 0.23
CA ASN A 2 -5.75 3.85 -0.45
C ASN A 2 -5.23 3.33 -1.81
N TRP A 3 -5.99 3.58 -2.87
CA TRP A 3 -5.66 3.16 -4.25
C TRP A 3 -4.31 3.69 -4.73
N THR A 4 -3.88 4.84 -4.22
CA THR A 4 -2.58 5.46 -4.48
C THR A 4 -1.43 4.56 -4.03
N LEU A 5 -1.48 4.01 -2.82
CA LEU A 5 -0.44 3.12 -2.29
C LEU A 5 -0.40 1.78 -3.04
N VAL A 6 -1.56 1.24 -3.42
CA VAL A 6 -1.65 0.03 -4.24
C VAL A 6 -1.04 0.25 -5.62
N PHE A 7 -1.31 1.41 -6.24
CA PHE A 7 -0.72 1.78 -7.52
C PHE A 7 0.80 1.95 -7.42
N LEU A 8 1.30 2.62 -6.37
CA LEU A 8 2.73 2.78 -6.12
C LEU A 8 3.43 1.43 -5.91
N LEU A 9 2.80 0.50 -5.19
CA LEU A 9 3.31 -0.86 -5.02
C LEU A 9 3.42 -1.58 -6.37
N ALA A 10 2.34 -1.56 -7.17
CA ALA A 10 2.31 -2.19 -8.48
C ALA A 10 3.35 -1.57 -9.43
N ALA A 11 3.46 -0.24 -9.44
CA ALA A 11 4.43 0.50 -10.26
C ALA A 11 5.88 0.22 -9.81
N GLY A 12 6.15 0.14 -8.51
CA GLY A 12 7.47 -0.20 -7.98
C GLY A 12 7.90 -1.61 -8.35
N VAL A 13 7.00 -2.60 -8.22
CA VAL A 13 7.24 -3.99 -8.64
C VAL A 13 7.45 -4.07 -10.16
N ALA A 14 6.63 -3.36 -10.94
CA ALA A 14 6.80 -3.28 -12.39
C ALA A 14 8.17 -2.70 -12.72
N ALA A 15 8.57 -1.56 -12.16
CA ALA A 15 9.87 -0.93 -12.40
C ALA A 15 11.06 -1.82 -12.00
N ALA A 16 10.92 -2.67 -10.98
CA ALA A 16 11.95 -3.61 -10.56
C ALA A 16 12.14 -4.79 -11.53
N ILE A 17 11.10 -5.19 -12.27
CA ILE A 17 11.08 -6.39 -13.13
C ILE A 17 11.13 -6.03 -14.62
N TRP A 18 10.54 -4.91 -15.01
CA TRP A 18 10.41 -4.43 -16.39
C TRP A 18 11.72 -4.35 -17.18
N PRO A 19 12.85 -3.87 -16.60
CA PRO A 19 14.10 -3.74 -17.35
C PRO A 19 14.64 -5.08 -17.88
N ASP A 20 14.40 -6.19 -17.16
CA ASP A 20 14.86 -7.52 -17.56
C ASP A 20 13.99 -8.17 -18.64
N ARG A 21 12.71 -7.78 -18.75
CA ARG A 21 11.71 -8.48 -19.59
C ARG A 21 11.38 -7.77 -20.91
N PHE A 22 11.40 -6.44 -20.93
CA PHE A 22 10.86 -5.66 -22.06
C PHE A 22 11.83 -4.63 -22.65
N ALA A 23 12.69 -4.01 -21.83
CA ALA A 23 13.56 -2.93 -22.30
C ALA A 23 14.84 -3.42 -22.99
N LEU A 24 15.18 -4.71 -22.85
CA LEU A 24 16.46 -5.25 -23.31
C LEU A 24 16.27 -6.59 -24.02
N PRO A 25 16.65 -6.71 -25.31
CA PRO A 25 16.99 -8.03 -25.83
C PRO A 25 18.11 -8.57 -24.93
N SER A 26 17.93 -9.80 -24.43
CA SER A 26 18.92 -10.43 -23.56
C SER A 26 20.31 -10.29 -24.20
N ALA A 27 21.36 -10.09 -23.39
CA ALA A 27 22.71 -9.94 -23.91
C ALA A 27 23.10 -11.07 -24.90
N SER A 28 22.50 -12.26 -24.72
CA SER A 28 22.58 -13.39 -25.64
C SER A 28 21.87 -13.18 -26.99
N LEU A 29 20.63 -12.66 -27.03
CA LEU A 29 19.93 -12.35 -28.26
C LEU A 29 20.65 -11.26 -29.06
N ARG A 30 21.20 -10.26 -28.37
CA ARG A 30 22.01 -9.21 -28.98
C ARG A 30 23.29 -9.75 -29.61
N ARG A 31 24.05 -10.59 -28.88
CA ARG A 31 25.27 -11.22 -29.42
C ARG A 31 24.96 -12.06 -30.63
N LYS A 32 23.92 -12.90 -30.57
CA LYS A 32 23.45 -13.69 -31.71
C LYS A 32 23.09 -12.82 -32.92
N ARG A 33 22.48 -11.65 -32.69
CA ARG A 33 22.13 -10.73 -33.77
C ARG A 33 23.36 -10.06 -34.39
N LEU A 34 24.31 -9.63 -33.57
CA LEU A 34 25.59 -9.09 -34.05
C LEU A 34 26.38 -10.13 -34.84
N GLU A 35 26.48 -11.35 -34.32
CA GLU A 35 27.09 -12.49 -35.03
C GLU A 35 26.38 -12.74 -36.37
N ALA A 36 25.04 -12.74 -36.40
CA ALA A 36 24.31 -12.90 -37.66
C ALA A 36 24.64 -11.80 -38.68
N ILE A 37 24.72 -10.54 -38.25
CA ILE A 37 25.11 -9.41 -39.12
C ILE A 37 26.55 -9.59 -39.62
N GLU A 38 27.47 -10.02 -38.75
CA GLU A 38 28.87 -10.31 -39.12
C GLU A 38 28.99 -11.44 -40.15
N HIS A 39 28.07 -12.41 -40.12
CA HIS A 39 27.99 -13.51 -41.10
C HIS A 39 27.14 -13.16 -42.34
N GLY A 40 26.78 -11.89 -42.53
CA GLY A 40 26.12 -11.41 -43.75
C GLY A 40 24.59 -11.35 -43.69
N ALA A 41 23.98 -11.45 -42.51
CA ALA A 41 22.55 -11.17 -42.37
C ALA A 41 22.25 -9.69 -42.62
N ALA A 42 21.14 -9.42 -43.31
CA ALA A 42 20.68 -8.06 -43.57
C ALA A 42 20.34 -7.31 -42.27
N GLU A 43 20.73 -6.03 -42.21
CA GLU A 43 20.31 -5.12 -41.16
C GLU A 43 18.81 -4.79 -41.31
N THR A 44 18.09 -4.79 -40.20
CA THR A 44 16.64 -4.50 -40.13
C THR A 44 16.34 -3.01 -40.13
N CYS A 45 17.30 -2.20 -39.70
CA CYS A 45 17.22 -0.74 -39.69
C CYS A 45 18.58 -0.13 -40.01
N PHE A 46 18.55 1.12 -40.45
CA PHE A 46 19.76 1.88 -40.75
C PHE A 46 20.62 2.05 -39.48
N GLU A 47 21.89 1.65 -39.55
CA GLU A 47 22.84 1.64 -38.43
C GLU A 47 22.48 0.67 -37.27
N GLU A 48 21.84 -0.48 -37.57
CA GLU A 48 21.54 -1.52 -36.56
C GLU A 48 22.83 -1.94 -35.82
N ARG A 49 23.93 -2.17 -36.55
CA ARG A 49 25.20 -2.58 -35.95
C ARG A 49 25.74 -1.53 -34.95
N ARG A 50 25.69 -0.25 -35.31
CA ARG A 50 26.19 0.85 -34.48
C ARG A 50 25.31 1.01 -33.24
N THR A 51 24.00 0.88 -33.39
CA THR A 51 23.07 1.03 -32.27
C THR A 51 23.21 -0.09 -31.24
N LEU A 52 23.39 -1.34 -31.69
CA LEU A 52 23.65 -2.50 -30.82
C LEU A 52 24.98 -2.39 -30.05
N LEU A 53 25.98 -1.70 -30.61
CA LEU A 53 27.28 -1.51 -29.98
C LEU A 53 27.33 -0.29 -29.04
N ALA A 54 26.76 0.85 -29.46
CA ALA A 54 26.94 2.14 -28.80
C ALA A 54 25.89 2.45 -27.71
N TYR A 55 24.62 2.07 -27.90
CA TYR A 55 23.54 2.40 -26.97
C TYR A 55 23.24 1.25 -26.01
N GLN A 56 24.27 0.76 -25.33
CA GLN A 56 24.10 -0.25 -24.30
C GLN A 56 23.63 0.42 -23.00
N PRO A 57 22.48 0.04 -22.43
CA PRO A 57 22.19 0.42 -21.06
C PRO A 57 23.24 -0.26 -20.18
N THR A 58 23.95 0.55 -19.41
CA THR A 58 24.98 0.02 -18.50
C THR A 58 24.32 -0.80 -17.41
N GLN A 59 25.00 -1.85 -16.94
CA GLN A 59 24.50 -2.64 -15.80
C GLN A 59 24.20 -1.77 -14.57
N ARG A 60 24.95 -0.67 -14.39
CA ARG A 60 24.71 0.32 -13.33
C ARG A 60 23.35 0.99 -13.45
N PHE A 61 22.93 1.36 -14.67
CA PHE A 61 21.61 1.94 -14.92
C PHE A 61 20.49 0.94 -14.57
N LEU A 62 20.63 -0.33 -14.95
CA LEU A 62 19.65 -1.37 -14.62
C LEU A 62 19.56 -1.64 -13.12
N LEU A 63 20.70 -1.73 -12.45
CA LEU A 63 20.74 -1.91 -11.00
C LEU A 63 20.09 -0.72 -10.28
N LEU A 64 20.33 0.51 -10.74
CA LEU A 64 19.71 1.71 -10.18
C LEU A 64 18.17 1.63 -10.26
N TRP A 65 17.62 1.27 -11.43
CA TRP A 65 16.17 1.09 -11.60
C TRP A 65 15.58 0.01 -10.71
N ARG A 66 16.30 -1.11 -10.54
CA ARG A 66 15.89 -2.18 -9.62
C ARG A 66 15.87 -1.72 -8.18
N VAL A 67 16.90 -1.01 -7.74
CA VAL A 67 17.01 -0.48 -6.39
C VAL A 67 15.87 0.51 -6.13
N ILE A 68 15.65 1.47 -7.03
CA ILE A 68 14.56 2.45 -6.90
C ILE A 68 13.20 1.75 -6.87
N GLY A 69 12.93 0.85 -7.82
CA GLY A 69 11.65 0.11 -7.87
C GLY A 69 11.41 -0.71 -6.61
N THR A 70 12.45 -1.36 -6.08
CA THR A 70 12.36 -2.15 -4.84
C THR A 70 12.10 -1.27 -3.62
N VAL A 71 12.81 -0.14 -3.49
CA VAL A 71 12.62 0.81 -2.39
C VAL A 71 11.21 1.39 -2.42
N VAL A 72 10.70 1.77 -3.60
CA VAL A 72 9.33 2.26 -3.76
C VAL A 72 8.31 1.20 -3.37
N ALA A 73 8.50 -0.05 -3.84
CA ALA A 73 7.60 -1.15 -3.52
C ALA A 73 7.59 -1.47 -2.02
N LEU A 74 8.76 -1.53 -1.37
CA LEU A 74 8.88 -1.77 0.07
C LEU A 74 8.22 -0.64 0.88
N THR A 75 8.44 0.61 0.50
CA THR A 75 7.86 1.77 1.19
C THR A 75 6.34 1.79 1.04
N ALA A 76 5.81 1.49 -0.15
CA ALA A 76 4.37 1.39 -0.35
C ALA A 76 3.76 0.23 0.47
N ALA A 77 4.44 -0.92 0.54
CA ALA A 77 4.00 -2.07 1.33
C ALA A 77 3.96 -1.75 2.84
N THR A 78 4.99 -1.11 3.38
CA THR A 78 5.01 -0.74 4.80
C THR A 78 3.91 0.26 5.14
N LEU A 79 3.69 1.27 4.28
CA LEU A 79 2.59 2.21 4.45
C LEU A 79 1.23 1.53 4.40
N LEU A 80 1.01 0.57 3.50
CA LEU A 80 -0.23 -0.21 3.45
C LEU A 80 -0.45 -1.04 4.73
N VAL A 81 0.60 -1.61 5.31
CA VAL A 81 0.49 -2.37 6.56
C VAL A 81 0.13 -1.44 7.73
N ILE A 82 0.75 -0.26 7.80
CA ILE A 82 0.47 0.74 8.82
C ILE A 82 -0.99 1.25 8.69
N ASP A 83 -1.42 1.61 7.48
CA ASP A 83 -2.79 2.04 7.16
C ASP A 83 -3.82 0.98 7.59
N ARG A 84 -3.53 -0.30 7.32
CA ARG A 84 -4.39 -1.42 7.73
C ARG A 84 -4.46 -1.61 9.23
N ARG A 85 -3.37 -1.36 9.95
CA ARG A 85 -3.34 -1.45 11.42
C ARG A 85 -4.12 -0.31 12.06
N HIS A 86 -3.90 0.93 11.61
CA HIS A 86 -4.67 2.08 12.08
C HIS A 86 -6.17 1.89 11.82
N ALA A 87 -6.56 1.47 10.62
CA ALA A 87 -7.96 1.18 10.33
C ALA A 87 -8.53 0.07 11.23
N ALA A 88 -7.72 -0.95 11.60
CA ALA A 88 -8.18 -2.00 12.51
C ALA A 88 -8.32 -1.50 13.96
N GLU A 89 -7.45 -0.59 14.41
CA GLU A 89 -7.53 0.04 15.74
C GLU A 89 -8.73 0.98 15.83
N GLU A 90 -8.94 1.82 14.81
CA GLU A 90 -10.10 2.71 14.73
C GLU A 90 -11.41 1.92 14.73
N ASN A 91 -11.52 0.86 13.93
CA ASN A 91 -12.72 0.01 13.90
C ASN A 91 -13.00 -0.64 15.27
N LYS A 92 -11.97 -1.09 15.99
CA LYS A 92 -12.14 -1.65 17.34
C LYS A 92 -12.64 -0.60 18.32
N ALA A 93 -12.03 0.59 18.31
CA ALA A 93 -12.44 1.69 19.17
C ALA A 93 -13.88 2.15 18.85
N GLN A 94 -14.26 2.16 17.56
CA GLN A 94 -15.62 2.46 17.12
C GLN A 94 -16.63 1.44 17.67
N VAL A 95 -16.36 0.13 17.55
CA VAL A 95 -17.24 -0.92 18.06
C VAL A 95 -17.45 -0.79 19.58
N VAL A 96 -16.38 -0.56 20.34
CA VAL A 96 -16.47 -0.37 21.80
C VAL A 96 -17.30 0.87 22.15
N ALA A 97 -17.14 1.97 21.40
CA ALA A 97 -17.93 3.18 21.60
C ALA A 97 -19.42 2.96 21.26
N GLU A 98 -19.73 2.22 20.19
CA GLU A 98 -21.10 1.89 19.80
C GLU A 98 -21.79 0.97 20.83
N GLU A 99 -21.08 -0.04 21.34
CA GLU A 99 -21.55 -0.92 22.40
C GLU A 99 -21.85 -0.12 23.68
N ALA A 100 -20.91 0.68 24.15
CA ALA A 100 -21.10 1.51 25.36
C ALA A 100 -22.26 2.51 25.20
N LEU A 101 -22.42 3.12 24.02
CA LEU A 101 -23.57 3.99 23.72
C LEU A 101 -24.90 3.23 23.74
N SER A 102 -24.93 2.00 23.26
CA SER A 102 -26.13 1.16 23.28
C SER A 102 -26.52 0.77 24.71
N GLU A 103 -25.55 0.41 25.56
CA GLU A 103 -25.75 0.11 26.97
C GLU A 103 -26.27 1.34 27.73
N ALA A 104 -25.65 2.52 27.50
CA ALA A 104 -26.11 3.77 28.09
C ALA A 104 -27.55 4.11 27.71
N ARG A 105 -27.94 3.89 26.44
CA ARG A 105 -29.33 4.12 25.99
C ARG A 105 -30.33 3.21 26.70
N LEU A 106 -29.98 1.93 26.90
CA LEU A 106 -30.82 0.99 27.64
C LEU A 106 -30.95 1.38 29.10
N ALA A 107 -29.84 1.70 29.78
CA ALA A 107 -29.84 2.13 31.17
C ALA A 107 -30.66 3.43 31.37
N VAL A 108 -30.54 4.40 30.46
CA VAL A 108 -31.35 5.63 30.49
C VAL A 108 -32.83 5.34 30.27
N ALA A 109 -33.18 4.38 29.39
CA ALA A 109 -34.56 3.97 29.19
C ALA A 109 -35.15 3.34 30.46
N GLU A 110 -34.39 2.48 31.15
CA GLU A 110 -34.77 1.90 32.44
C GLU A 110 -34.90 2.96 33.53
N ALA A 111 -33.97 3.91 33.61
CA ALA A 111 -34.01 5.02 34.57
C ALA A 111 -35.26 5.90 34.42
N ARG A 112 -35.77 6.06 33.18
CA ARG A 112 -37.02 6.78 32.92
C ARG A 112 -38.26 6.09 33.49
N THR A 113 -38.19 4.78 33.75
CA THR A 113 -39.31 4.01 34.33
C THR A 113 -39.47 4.15 35.85
N GLY A 114 -38.57 4.87 36.53
CA GLY A 114 -38.85 5.45 37.87
C GLY A 114 -38.02 4.95 39.06
N ASN A 115 -36.99 4.11 38.85
CA ASN A 115 -36.11 3.68 39.95
C ASN A 115 -34.95 4.65 40.19
N ALA A 116 -34.75 5.07 41.44
CA ALA A 116 -33.65 5.96 41.82
C ALA A 116 -32.27 5.32 41.63
N MET A 117 -32.12 4.01 41.89
CA MET A 117 -30.89 3.28 41.57
C MET A 117 -30.63 3.23 40.06
N ALA A 118 -31.67 3.03 39.25
CA ALA A 118 -31.54 2.99 37.79
C ALA A 118 -31.05 4.32 37.21
N ARG A 119 -31.36 5.47 37.85
CA ARG A 119 -30.79 6.77 37.45
C ARG A 119 -29.29 6.84 37.68
N GLN A 120 -28.81 6.36 38.83
CA GLN A 120 -27.38 6.35 39.13
C GLN A 120 -26.61 5.41 38.20
N ASP A 121 -27.17 4.23 37.91
CA ASP A 121 -26.58 3.27 36.96
C ASP A 121 -26.55 3.85 35.54
N ALA A 122 -27.58 4.59 35.14
CA ALA A 122 -27.63 5.29 33.85
C ALA A 122 -26.57 6.39 33.74
N GLU A 123 -26.35 7.18 34.78
CA GLU A 123 -25.30 8.21 34.80
C GLU A 123 -23.90 7.60 34.64
N VAL A 124 -23.62 6.48 35.33
CA VAL A 124 -22.35 5.75 35.20
C VAL A 124 -22.19 5.18 33.78
N ALA A 125 -23.25 4.60 33.20
CA ALA A 125 -23.21 4.06 31.84
C ALA A 125 -22.99 5.15 30.79
N VAL A 126 -23.63 6.32 30.94
CA VAL A 126 -23.42 7.48 30.06
C VAL A 126 -21.98 7.98 30.15
N SER A 127 -21.42 8.11 31.36
CA SER A 127 -20.01 8.53 31.53
C SER A 127 -19.04 7.56 30.83
N ARG A 128 -19.25 6.25 30.94
CA ARG A 128 -18.42 5.25 30.25
C ARG A 128 -18.54 5.36 28.73
N ALA A 129 -19.74 5.60 28.22
CA ALA A 129 -19.97 5.80 26.79
C ALA A 129 -19.27 7.06 26.27
N GLU A 130 -19.31 8.16 27.04
CA GLU A 130 -18.61 9.40 26.70
C GLU A 130 -17.09 9.19 26.65
N ASP A 131 -16.53 8.48 27.63
CA ASP A 131 -15.10 8.14 27.66
C ASP A 131 -14.70 7.25 26.47
N ALA A 132 -15.51 6.25 26.13
CA ALA A 132 -15.28 5.38 24.96
C ALA A 132 -15.32 6.15 23.65
N VAL A 133 -16.28 7.07 23.49
CA VAL A 133 -16.38 7.95 22.32
C VAL A 133 -15.18 8.91 22.24
N LYS A 134 -14.70 9.40 23.37
CA LYS A 134 -13.52 10.28 23.43
C LYS A 134 -12.25 9.54 23.02
N GLU A 135 -12.08 8.30 23.47
CA GLU A 135 -10.94 7.48 23.06
C GLU A 135 -11.03 7.09 21.57
N TRP A 136 -12.21 6.77 21.05
CA TRP A 136 -12.38 6.55 19.61
C TRP A 136 -11.98 7.79 18.78
N LYS A 137 -12.44 8.98 19.17
CA LYS A 137 -12.05 10.23 18.49
C LYS A 137 -10.54 10.46 18.53
N ARG A 138 -9.90 10.17 19.67
CA ARG A 138 -8.44 10.28 19.81
C ARG A 138 -7.67 9.31 18.90
N VAL A 139 -8.23 8.12 18.63
CA VAL A 139 -7.61 7.12 17.74
C VAL A 139 -7.88 7.45 16.26
N ALA A 140 -8.96 8.17 15.97
CA ALA A 140 -9.35 8.59 14.62
C ALA A 140 -8.65 9.90 14.16
N ASP A 141 -8.23 10.76 15.10
CA ASP A 141 -7.46 11.99 14.85
C ASP A 141 -5.96 11.73 14.61
#